data_AF-A0A858AU48-F1
#
_entry.id   AF-A0A858AU48-F1
#
_cell.length_a   1.000
_cell.length_b   1.000
_cell.length_c   1.000
_cell.angle_alpha   90.00
_cell.angle_beta   90.00
_cell.angle_gamma   90.00
#
_symmetry.space_group_name_H-M   'P 1'
#
loop_
_entity.id
_entity.type
_entity.pdbx_description
1 polymer ?
#
loop_
_entity_poly.entity_id
_entity_poly.type
_entity_poly.pdbx_seq_one_letter_code
_entity_poly.pdbx_strand_id
1 'polypeptide(L)'
;MDQKNKDNNLEQAHLESDQAKKRLEEIKQSNSLMNSQMTANNFYVPKRKVSNSGNEQTEIIKPRKKKNLPFTDSQQKEIEKTISNIQSEYRENEKEKKIVEKKLIKEEIKLSRLISKTNKKIGSLIDKENKEQLEKTVELQESYLNAFDKLHDDIDTLVLSENKISLEDRRKHIYNNAYNAETERARKLVQLRNSNKANWTNQLKENKKTVSKRNSDNWMERLGILDDDE
;
A
#
# COMPACT_ATOMS: atom_id res chain seq x y z
N MET A 1 40.06 1.72 -27.09
CA MET A 1 39.92 2.72 -26.01
C MET A 1 39.87 1.98 -24.66
N ASP A 2 40.78 1.03 -24.41
CA ASP A 2 40.58 0.01 -23.35
C ASP A 2 41.80 -0.25 -22.46
N GLN A 3 42.81 0.62 -22.46
CA GLN A 3 43.98 0.48 -21.58
C GLN A 3 43.85 1.28 -20.27
N LYS A 4 43.12 2.40 -20.24
CA LYS A 4 42.97 3.24 -19.03
C LYS A 4 42.14 2.63 -17.90
N ASN A 5 41.31 1.61 -18.17
CA ASN A 5 40.47 0.97 -17.15
C ASN A 5 41.12 -0.24 -16.47
N LYS A 6 42.26 -0.75 -16.97
CA LYS A 6 42.98 -1.87 -16.34
C LYS A 6 43.90 -1.42 -15.22
N ASP A 7 44.51 -0.25 -15.34
CA ASP A 7 45.50 0.25 -14.37
C ASP A 7 44.84 0.70 -13.05
N ASN A 8 43.64 1.31 -13.12
CA ASN A 8 42.90 1.72 -11.91
C ASN A 8 42.48 0.54 -11.01
N ASN A 9 42.25 -0.65 -11.58
CA ASN A 9 41.85 -1.83 -10.80
C ASN A 9 43.04 -2.48 -10.08
N LEU A 10 44.26 -2.35 -10.61
CA LEU A 10 45.49 -2.85 -10.00
C LEU A 10 45.94 -1.97 -8.83
N GLU A 11 45.84 -0.64 -8.97
CA GLU A 11 46.13 0.29 -7.86
C GLU A 11 45.15 0.14 -6.69
N GLN A 12 43.87 -0.06 -6.98
CA GLN A 12 42.84 -0.22 -5.94
C GLN A 12 43.01 -1.52 -5.16
N ALA A 13 43.37 -2.62 -5.84
CA ALA A 13 43.72 -3.89 -5.19
C ALA A 13 44.99 -3.80 -4.32
N HIS A 14 45.98 -2.98 -4.72
CA HIS A 14 47.20 -2.77 -3.94
C HIS A 14 46.95 -1.92 -2.68
N LEU A 15 46.10 -0.89 -2.79
CA LEU A 15 45.68 -0.04 -1.67
C LEU A 15 44.87 -0.81 -0.62
N GLU A 16 43.98 -1.71 -1.05
CA GLU A 16 43.23 -2.59 -0.14
C GLU A 16 44.15 -3.59 0.57
N SER A 17 45.18 -4.10 -0.12
CA SER A 17 46.20 -4.98 0.47
C SER A 17 47.00 -4.29 1.57
N ASP A 18 47.43 -3.05 1.35
CA ASP A 18 48.27 -2.33 2.31
C ASP A 18 47.46 -1.84 3.53
N GLN A 19 46.19 -1.48 3.37
CA GLN A 19 45.28 -1.24 4.49
C GLN A 19 45.04 -2.50 5.34
N ALA A 20 44.90 -3.65 4.69
CA ALA A 20 44.72 -4.93 5.39
C ALA A 20 45.98 -5.33 6.17
N LYS A 21 47.18 -5.13 5.60
CA LYS A 21 48.45 -5.35 6.30
C LYS A 21 48.60 -4.44 7.51
N LYS A 22 48.26 -3.15 7.37
CA LYS A 22 48.31 -2.18 8.47
C LYS A 22 47.37 -2.57 9.62
N ARG A 23 46.14 -2.99 9.31
CA ARG A 23 45.21 -3.52 10.32
C ARG A 23 45.73 -4.79 10.99
N LEU A 24 46.37 -5.69 10.25
CA LEU A 24 46.99 -6.90 10.80
C LEU A 24 48.16 -6.58 11.75
N GLU A 25 48.97 -5.58 11.43
CA GLU A 25 50.04 -5.09 12.31
C GLU A 25 49.47 -4.44 13.59
N GLU A 26 48.43 -3.61 13.47
CA GLU A 26 47.73 -3.03 14.62
C GLU A 26 47.14 -4.13 15.53
N ILE A 27 46.54 -5.18 14.96
CA ILE A 27 46.01 -6.31 15.73
C ILE A 27 47.15 -7.09 16.42
N LYS A 28 48.28 -7.31 15.75
CA LYS A 28 49.46 -7.96 16.36
C LYS A 28 50.01 -7.14 17.52
N GLN A 29 50.08 -5.82 17.39
CA GLN A 29 50.50 -4.92 18.48
C GLN A 29 49.47 -4.86 19.61
N SER A 30 48.17 -4.92 19.30
CA SER A 30 47.09 -4.97 20.29
C SER A 30 47.18 -6.21 21.19
N ASN A 31 47.50 -7.38 20.61
CA ASN A 31 47.74 -8.60 21.40
C ASN A 31 48.96 -8.48 22.32
N SER A 32 50.00 -7.77 21.89
CA SER A 32 51.16 -7.47 22.73
C SER A 32 50.82 -6.54 23.90
N LEU A 33 49.92 -5.57 23.69
CA LEU A 33 49.46 -4.64 24.73
C LEU A 33 48.52 -5.34 25.73
N MET A 34 47.60 -6.18 25.25
CA MET A 34 46.65 -6.94 26.06
C MET A 34 47.30 -8.02 26.93
N ASN A 35 48.38 -8.65 26.46
CA ASN A 35 49.11 -9.68 27.23
C ASN A 35 50.23 -9.12 28.11
N SER A 36 50.42 -7.80 28.18
CA SER A 36 51.40 -7.19 29.08
C SER A 36 50.89 -7.19 30.53
N GLN A 37 51.07 -8.32 31.20
CA GLN A 37 50.75 -8.55 32.62
C GLN A 37 51.38 -7.52 33.59
N MET A 38 52.30 -6.69 33.12
CA MET A 38 52.99 -5.65 33.90
C MET A 38 52.13 -4.40 34.16
N THR A 39 51.05 -4.15 33.42
CA THR A 39 50.18 -2.99 33.68
C THR A 39 49.07 -3.26 34.70
N ALA A 40 48.80 -4.54 35.04
CA ALA A 40 47.72 -4.89 35.95
C ALA A 40 48.05 -4.68 37.45
N ASN A 41 49.32 -4.46 37.81
CA ASN A 41 49.75 -4.36 39.21
C ASN A 41 49.78 -2.92 39.77
N ASN A 42 49.61 -1.88 38.94
CA ASN A 42 49.71 -0.48 39.39
C ASN A 42 48.39 0.30 39.32
N PHE A 43 47.26 -0.36 39.05
CA PHE A 43 45.95 0.30 39.07
C PHE A 43 44.99 -0.41 40.03
N TYR A 44 44.38 0.37 40.92
CA TYR A 44 43.29 -0.11 41.76
C TYR A 44 42.08 -0.41 40.86
N VAL A 45 41.81 -1.70 40.64
CA VAL A 45 40.57 -2.17 40.00
C VAL A 45 39.53 -2.34 41.12
N PRO A 46 38.47 -1.52 41.17
CA PRO A 46 37.43 -1.69 42.18
C PRO A 46 36.79 -3.08 42.04
N LYS A 47 36.96 -3.94 43.04
CA LYS A 47 36.26 -5.22 43.10
C LYS A 47 34.76 -4.94 43.17
N ARG A 48 34.00 -5.48 42.21
CA ARG A 48 32.53 -5.46 42.27
C ARG A 48 32.10 -6.14 43.57
N LYS A 49 31.30 -5.44 44.38
CA LYS A 49 30.65 -6.04 45.56
C LYS A 49 29.81 -7.21 45.06
N VAL A 50 30.24 -8.43 45.36
CA VAL A 50 29.37 -9.60 45.27
C VAL A 50 28.44 -9.50 46.46
N SER A 51 27.21 -9.07 46.20
CA SER A 51 26.14 -9.00 47.19
C SER A 51 25.72 -10.44 47.53
N ASN A 52 26.44 -11.11 48.42
CA ASN A 52 25.90 -12.29 49.08
C ASN A 52 24.91 -11.82 50.15
N SER A 53 23.63 -11.91 49.77
CA SER A 53 22.47 -12.15 50.63
C SER A 53 22.32 -11.26 51.87
N GLY A 54 21.89 -10.03 51.65
CA GLY A 54 20.79 -9.50 52.46
C GLY A 54 19.51 -9.66 51.63
N ASN A 55 18.39 -10.03 52.25
CA ASN A 55 17.06 -9.93 51.65
C ASN A 55 16.79 -8.47 51.24
N GLU A 56 17.33 -8.02 50.12
CA GLU A 56 16.74 -6.92 49.39
C GLU A 56 15.46 -7.51 48.82
N GLN A 57 14.35 -7.22 49.50
CA GLN A 57 13.05 -7.26 48.86
C GLN A 57 13.24 -6.51 47.55
N THR A 58 13.36 -7.24 46.45
CA THR A 58 13.18 -6.66 45.14
C THR A 58 11.79 -6.09 45.21
N GLU A 59 11.70 -4.76 45.33
CA GLU A 59 10.45 -4.07 45.13
C GLU A 59 10.06 -4.41 43.71
N ILE A 60 9.27 -5.48 43.57
CA ILE A 60 8.58 -5.80 42.34
C ILE A 60 7.90 -4.50 41.98
N ILE A 61 8.41 -3.83 40.94
CA ILE A 61 7.87 -2.58 40.44
C ILE A 61 6.45 -2.94 40.03
N LYS A 62 5.50 -2.69 40.94
CA LYS A 62 4.09 -2.89 40.65
C LYS A 62 3.82 -1.98 39.46
N PRO A 63 3.16 -2.48 38.40
CA PRO A 63 2.80 -1.61 37.28
C PRO A 63 2.08 -0.40 37.86
N ARG A 64 2.55 0.80 37.49
CA ARG A 64 1.95 2.06 37.96
C ARG A 64 0.44 1.91 37.81
N LYS A 65 -0.32 2.08 38.91
CA LYS A 65 -1.79 2.09 38.85
C LYS A 65 -2.16 2.96 37.67
N LYS A 66 -2.97 2.45 36.72
CA LYS A 66 -3.45 3.24 35.59
C LYS A 66 -3.90 4.57 36.18
N LYS A 67 -3.23 5.67 35.80
CA LYS A 67 -3.71 6.99 36.21
C LYS A 67 -5.18 6.98 35.79
N ASN A 68 -6.10 7.24 36.73
CA ASN A 68 -7.46 7.55 36.34
C ASN A 68 -7.30 8.66 35.31
N LEU A 69 -7.62 8.35 34.06
CA LEU A 69 -7.60 9.38 33.03
C LEU A 69 -8.52 10.49 33.52
N PRO A 70 -8.26 11.77 33.20
CA PRO A 70 -9.04 12.90 33.69
C PRO A 70 -10.42 12.96 33.01
N PHE A 71 -11.11 11.82 32.92
CA PHE A 71 -12.43 11.66 32.34
C PHE A 71 -13.39 11.29 33.46
N THR A 72 -14.52 11.98 33.50
CA THR A 72 -15.64 11.61 34.36
C THR A 72 -16.21 10.25 33.94
N ASP A 73 -16.90 9.56 34.84
CA ASP A 73 -17.54 8.27 34.53
C ASP A 73 -18.52 8.35 33.34
N SER A 74 -19.14 9.52 33.11
CA SER A 74 -19.98 9.76 31.94
C SER A 74 -19.18 9.82 30.65
N GLN A 75 -18.07 10.55 30.64
CA GLN A 75 -17.16 10.64 29.48
C GLN A 75 -16.54 9.28 29.16
N GLN A 76 -16.19 8.49 30.17
CA GLN A 76 -15.67 7.13 29.95
C GLN A 76 -16.70 6.23 29.26
N LYS A 77 -17.96 6.26 29.70
CA LYS A 77 -19.05 5.50 29.05
C LYS A 77 -19.30 5.95 27.61
N GLU A 78 -19.20 7.24 27.34
CA GLU A 78 -19.34 7.78 25.99
C GLU A 78 -18.17 7.37 25.08
N ILE A 79 -16.94 7.41 25.59
CA ILE A 79 -15.75 6.92 24.88
C ILE A 79 -15.88 5.41 24.60
N GLU A 80 -16.31 4.62 25.57
CA GLU A 80 -16.55 3.19 25.37
C GLU A 80 -17.63 2.92 24.31
N LYS A 81 -18.72 3.69 24.33
CA LYS A 81 -19.80 3.60 23.34
C LYS A 81 -19.32 3.98 21.94
N THR A 82 -18.57 5.07 21.80
CA THR A 82 -18.03 5.52 20.50
C THR A 82 -17.02 4.52 19.95
N ILE A 83 -16.11 3.99 20.78
CA ILE A 83 -15.19 2.92 20.37
C ILE A 83 -15.97 1.68 19.91
N SER A 84 -17.00 1.27 20.66
CA SER A 84 -17.84 0.13 20.29
C SER A 84 -18.54 0.35 18.94
N ASN A 85 -19.12 1.54 18.73
CA ASN A 85 -19.78 1.92 17.48
C ASN A 85 -18.81 1.89 16.29
N ILE A 86 -17.63 2.49 16.44
CA ILE A 86 -16.58 2.49 15.40
C ILE A 86 -16.15 1.05 15.07
N GLN A 87 -16.00 0.19 16.08
CA GLN A 87 -15.65 -1.21 15.88
C GLN A 87 -16.76 -1.98 15.16
N SER A 88 -18.04 -1.73 15.49
CA SER A 88 -19.15 -2.36 14.77
C SER A 88 -19.23 -1.89 13.31
N GLU A 89 -19.12 -0.59 13.06
CA GLU A 89 -19.12 -0.03 11.70
C GLU A 89 -17.98 -0.59 10.86
N TYR A 90 -16.78 -0.69 11.42
CA TYR A 90 -15.63 -1.26 10.73
C TYR A 90 -15.87 -2.74 10.36
N ARG A 91 -16.43 -3.52 11.28
CA ARG A 91 -16.76 -4.94 11.03
C ARG A 91 -17.86 -5.11 9.99
N GLU A 92 -18.87 -4.24 9.98
CA GLU A 92 -19.93 -4.26 8.96
C GLU A 92 -19.38 -3.90 7.59
N ASN A 93 -18.58 -2.83 7.49
CA ASN A 93 -17.90 -2.44 6.25
C ASN A 93 -17.00 -3.57 5.72
N GLU A 94 -16.25 -4.27 6.56
CA GLU A 94 -15.45 -5.43 6.12
C GLU A 94 -16.32 -6.58 5.58
N LYS A 95 -17.48 -6.84 6.20
CA LYS A 95 -18.41 -7.86 5.71
C LYS A 95 -19.00 -7.47 4.36
N GLU A 96 -19.42 -6.22 4.19
CA GLU A 96 -19.95 -5.72 2.94
C GLU A 96 -18.92 -5.79 1.81
N LYS A 97 -17.69 -5.34 2.07
CA LYS A 97 -16.57 -5.45 1.11
C LYS A 97 -16.36 -6.89 0.64
N LYS A 98 -16.32 -7.86 1.58
CA LYS A 98 -16.18 -9.29 1.23
C LYS A 98 -17.35 -9.83 0.41
N ILE A 99 -18.57 -9.32 0.63
CA ILE A 99 -19.74 -9.72 -0.16
C ILE A 99 -19.61 -9.18 -1.58
N VAL A 100 -19.19 -7.93 -1.74
CA VAL A 100 -18.99 -7.29 -3.05
C VAL A 100 -17.86 -7.98 -3.80
N GLU A 101 -16.71 -8.20 -3.17
CA GLU A 101 -15.57 -8.91 -3.74
C GLU A 101 -15.97 -10.29 -4.28
N LYS A 102 -16.70 -11.08 -3.48
CA LYS A 102 -17.23 -12.39 -3.93
C LYS A 102 -18.19 -12.30 -5.11
N LYS A 103 -18.97 -11.21 -5.22
CA LYS A 103 -19.87 -11.00 -6.36
C LYS A 103 -19.05 -10.70 -7.62
N LEU A 104 -18.06 -9.82 -7.51
CA LEU A 104 -17.17 -9.48 -8.62
C LEU A 104 -16.42 -10.71 -9.12
N ILE A 105 -15.78 -11.50 -8.25
CA ILE A 105 -15.08 -12.74 -8.65
C ILE A 105 -16.03 -13.72 -9.37
N LYS A 106 -17.30 -13.83 -8.94
CA LYS A 106 -18.28 -14.67 -9.63
C LYS A 106 -18.63 -14.13 -11.01
N GLU A 107 -18.70 -12.81 -11.17
CA GLU A 107 -18.95 -12.16 -12.46
C GLU A 107 -17.75 -12.25 -13.39
N GLU A 108 -16.52 -12.16 -12.86
CA GLU A 108 -15.26 -12.38 -13.58
C GLU A 108 -15.25 -13.78 -14.23
N ILE A 109 -15.56 -14.81 -13.44
CA ILE A 109 -15.63 -16.19 -13.94
C ILE A 109 -16.70 -16.34 -15.03
N LYS A 110 -17.85 -15.66 -14.90
CA LYS A 110 -18.91 -15.69 -15.92
C LYS A 110 -18.44 -15.04 -17.22
N LEU A 111 -17.82 -13.87 -17.14
CA LEU A 111 -17.30 -13.15 -18.31
C LEU A 111 -16.17 -13.93 -18.98
N SER A 112 -15.23 -14.47 -18.22
CA SER A 112 -14.16 -15.33 -18.74
C SER A 112 -14.70 -16.54 -19.52
N ARG A 113 -15.76 -17.18 -19.02
CA ARG A 113 -16.46 -18.27 -19.74
C ARG A 113 -17.14 -17.78 -21.01
N LEU A 114 -17.76 -16.59 -21.00
CA LEU A 114 -18.40 -16.00 -22.17
C LEU A 114 -17.36 -15.65 -23.25
N ILE A 115 -16.25 -15.02 -22.87
CA ILE A 115 -15.10 -14.71 -23.75
C ILE A 115 -14.55 -16.00 -24.38
N SER A 116 -14.36 -17.05 -23.57
CA SER A 116 -13.91 -18.35 -24.07
C SER A 116 -14.88 -18.97 -25.09
N LYS A 117 -16.19 -18.82 -24.87
CA LYS A 117 -17.23 -19.31 -25.80
C LYS A 117 -17.27 -18.48 -27.09
N THR A 118 -17.16 -17.16 -26.99
CA THR A 118 -17.13 -16.28 -28.17
C THR A 118 -15.87 -16.53 -29.00
N ASN A 119 -14.72 -16.73 -28.37
CA ASN A 119 -13.46 -17.05 -29.08
C ASN A 119 -13.57 -18.36 -29.88
N LYS A 120 -14.15 -19.40 -29.27
CA LYS A 120 -14.43 -20.66 -29.98
C LYS A 120 -15.40 -20.47 -31.14
N LYS A 121 -16.43 -19.65 -30.96
CA LYS A 121 -17.42 -19.34 -32.01
C LYS A 121 -16.78 -18.56 -33.17
N ILE A 122 -15.93 -17.58 -32.87
CA ILE A 122 -15.18 -16.81 -33.86
C ILE A 122 -14.30 -17.74 -34.70
N GLY A 123 -13.53 -18.64 -34.08
CA GLY A 123 -12.76 -19.67 -34.81
C GLY A 123 -13.65 -20.48 -35.76
N SER A 124 -14.80 -20.97 -35.26
CA SER A 124 -15.73 -21.75 -36.09
C SER A 124 -16.40 -20.96 -37.22
N LEU A 125 -16.53 -19.64 -37.09
CA LEU A 125 -17.13 -18.76 -38.10
C LEU A 125 -16.11 -18.33 -39.15
N ILE A 126 -14.84 -18.19 -38.76
CA ILE A 126 -13.71 -18.00 -39.68
C ILE A 126 -13.62 -19.21 -40.62
N ASP A 127 -13.68 -20.43 -40.08
CA ASP A 127 -13.63 -21.67 -40.86
C ASP A 127 -14.82 -21.84 -41.83
N LYS A 128 -15.94 -21.14 -41.58
CA LYS A 128 -17.18 -21.20 -42.37
C LYS A 128 -17.38 -19.99 -43.29
N GLU A 129 -16.44 -19.05 -43.32
CA GLU A 129 -16.48 -17.80 -44.11
C GLU A 129 -17.76 -16.93 -43.94
N ASN A 130 -18.47 -17.05 -42.81
CA ASN A 130 -19.68 -16.28 -42.57
C ASN A 130 -19.38 -14.90 -41.97
N LYS A 131 -19.11 -13.92 -42.84
CA LYS A 131 -18.61 -12.59 -42.48
C LYS A 131 -19.57 -11.77 -41.59
N GLU A 132 -20.87 -11.79 -41.85
CA GLU A 132 -21.82 -10.94 -41.10
C GLU A 132 -22.01 -11.44 -39.66
N GLN A 133 -22.05 -12.76 -39.46
CA GLN A 133 -22.12 -13.33 -38.13
C GLN A 133 -20.79 -13.17 -37.38
N LEU A 134 -19.67 -13.20 -38.10
CA LEU A 134 -18.34 -12.99 -37.53
C LEU A 134 -18.22 -11.59 -36.92
N GLU A 135 -18.58 -10.55 -37.66
CA GLU A 135 -18.53 -9.16 -37.20
C GLU A 135 -19.34 -8.94 -35.91
N LYS A 136 -20.60 -9.38 -35.89
CA LYS A 136 -21.46 -9.32 -34.68
C LYS A 136 -20.85 -10.07 -33.49
N THR A 137 -20.18 -11.21 -33.74
CA THR A 137 -19.52 -11.96 -32.65
C THR A 137 -18.24 -11.30 -32.13
N VAL A 138 -17.52 -10.58 -33.00
CA VAL A 138 -16.33 -9.81 -32.61
C VAL A 138 -16.73 -8.59 -31.77
N GLU A 139 -17.76 -7.84 -32.18
CA GLU A 139 -18.30 -6.74 -31.38
C GLU A 139 -18.77 -7.21 -30.00
N LEU A 140 -19.44 -8.37 -29.95
CA LEU A 140 -19.86 -8.97 -28.70
C LEU A 140 -18.66 -9.35 -27.81
N GLN A 141 -17.59 -9.90 -28.39
CA GLN A 141 -16.36 -10.21 -27.65
C GLN A 141 -15.73 -8.93 -27.08
N GLU A 142 -15.64 -7.86 -27.87
CA GLU A 142 -15.12 -6.56 -27.41
C GLU A 142 -15.95 -6.02 -26.24
N SER A 143 -17.28 -6.14 -26.30
CA SER A 143 -18.15 -5.76 -25.19
C SER A 143 -17.86 -6.56 -23.91
N TYR A 144 -17.57 -7.87 -24.03
CA TYR A 144 -17.22 -8.70 -22.88
C TYR A 144 -15.83 -8.40 -22.33
N LEU A 145 -14.85 -8.11 -23.19
CA LEU A 145 -13.52 -7.69 -22.77
C LEU A 145 -13.57 -6.35 -22.02
N ASN A 146 -14.29 -5.37 -22.55
CA ASN A 146 -14.49 -4.09 -21.87
C ASN A 146 -15.19 -4.23 -20.52
N ALA A 147 -16.14 -5.17 -20.39
CA ALA A 147 -16.77 -5.48 -19.11
C ALA A 147 -15.82 -6.21 -18.15
N PHE A 148 -14.95 -7.08 -18.68
CA PHE A 148 -13.96 -7.83 -17.91
C PHE A 148 -12.87 -6.90 -17.36
N ASP A 149 -12.37 -5.96 -18.16
CA ASP A 149 -11.37 -4.98 -17.74
C ASP A 149 -11.91 -4.07 -16.62
N LYS A 150 -13.15 -3.58 -16.75
CA LYS A 150 -13.81 -2.80 -15.68
C LYS A 150 -13.94 -3.58 -14.39
N LEU A 151 -14.23 -4.88 -14.49
CA LEU A 151 -14.38 -5.73 -13.33
C LEU A 151 -13.03 -5.94 -12.64
N HIS A 152 -11.94 -6.11 -13.39
CA HIS A 152 -10.60 -6.14 -12.82
C HIS A 152 -10.23 -4.83 -12.13
N ASP A 153 -10.55 -3.68 -12.71
CA ASP A 153 -10.36 -2.38 -12.05
C ASP A 153 -11.16 -2.29 -10.74
N ASP A 154 -12.42 -2.76 -10.72
CA ASP A 154 -13.26 -2.78 -9.53
C ASP A 154 -12.72 -3.73 -8.43
N ILE A 155 -12.13 -4.87 -8.81
CA ILE A 155 -11.46 -5.78 -7.87
C ILE A 155 -10.19 -5.13 -7.33
N ASP A 156 -9.33 -4.59 -8.19
CA ASP A 156 -8.07 -3.97 -7.80
C ASP A 156 -8.31 -2.79 -6.86
N THR A 157 -9.31 -1.95 -7.14
CA THR A 157 -9.68 -0.83 -6.25
C THR A 157 -10.16 -1.29 -4.87
N LEU A 158 -10.90 -2.40 -4.78
CA LEU A 158 -11.26 -2.99 -3.49
C LEU A 158 -10.05 -3.54 -2.75
N VAL A 159 -9.16 -4.24 -3.45
CA VAL A 159 -7.92 -4.81 -2.91
C VAL A 159 -7.04 -3.70 -2.35
N LEU A 160 -6.90 -2.56 -3.04
CA LEU A 160 -6.13 -1.40 -2.56
C LEU A 160 -6.61 -0.81 -1.23
N SER A 161 -7.87 -1.03 -0.88
CA SER A 161 -8.43 -0.62 0.40
C SER A 161 -7.96 -1.50 1.57
N GLU A 162 -7.29 -2.63 1.31
CA GLU A 162 -6.74 -3.52 2.32
C GLU A 162 -5.42 -2.99 2.89
N ASN A 163 -5.25 -3.08 4.22
CA ASN A 163 -4.06 -2.60 4.93
C ASN A 163 -2.76 -3.37 4.61
N LYS A 164 -2.80 -4.44 3.82
CA LYS A 164 -1.65 -5.31 3.54
C LYS A 164 -0.80 -4.87 2.34
N ILE A 165 -1.23 -3.89 1.57
CA ILE A 165 -0.57 -3.47 0.34
C ILE A 165 0.44 -2.35 0.61
N SER A 166 1.60 -2.40 -0.06
CA SER A 166 2.61 -1.36 0.01
C SER A 166 2.06 -0.01 -0.49
N LEU A 167 2.54 1.08 0.11
CA LEU A 167 2.23 2.44 -0.37
C LEU A 167 2.68 2.65 -1.83
N GLU A 168 3.76 1.98 -2.25
CA GLU A 168 4.27 2.06 -3.61
C GLU A 168 3.30 1.47 -4.63
N ASP A 169 2.78 0.27 -4.37
CA ASP A 169 1.80 -0.39 -5.24
C ASP A 169 0.50 0.41 -5.33
N ARG A 170 0.06 1.00 -4.20
CA ARG A 170 -1.10 1.88 -4.18
C ARG A 170 -0.90 3.12 -5.06
N ARG A 171 0.26 3.77 -4.96
CA ARG A 171 0.60 4.94 -5.79
C ARG A 171 0.66 4.57 -7.27
N LYS A 172 1.28 3.43 -7.61
CA LYS A 172 1.36 2.93 -8.98
C LYS A 172 -0.02 2.74 -9.59
N HIS A 173 -0.95 2.11 -8.87
CA HIS A 173 -2.31 1.92 -9.36
C HIS A 173 -3.04 3.26 -9.54
N ILE A 174 -2.93 4.19 -8.58
CA ILE A 174 -3.53 5.52 -8.69
C ILE A 174 -3.02 6.26 -9.94
N TYR A 175 -1.71 6.22 -10.19
CA TYR A 175 -1.12 6.87 -11.36
C TYR A 175 -1.51 6.21 -12.67
N ASN A 176 -1.52 4.87 -12.72
CA ASN A 176 -1.97 4.14 -13.90
C ASN A 176 -3.44 4.45 -14.21
N ASN A 177 -4.30 4.49 -13.19
CA ASN A 177 -5.71 4.83 -13.36
C ASN A 177 -5.87 6.29 -13.85
N ALA A 178 -5.15 7.25 -13.24
CA ALA A 178 -5.16 8.64 -13.69
C ALA A 178 -4.67 8.79 -15.14
N TYR A 179 -3.59 8.10 -15.50
CA TYR A 179 -3.05 8.07 -16.85
C TYR A 179 -4.04 7.45 -17.84
N ASN A 180 -4.60 6.29 -17.53
CA ASN A 180 -5.61 5.62 -18.37
C ASN A 180 -6.84 6.52 -18.56
N ALA A 181 -7.33 7.17 -17.51
CA ALA A 181 -8.44 8.10 -17.59
C ALA A 181 -8.16 9.32 -18.50
N GLU A 182 -6.93 9.87 -18.45
CA GLU A 182 -6.55 10.98 -19.33
C GLU A 182 -6.33 10.53 -20.77
N THR A 183 -5.73 9.37 -20.99
CA THR A 183 -5.58 8.81 -22.35
C THR A 183 -6.93 8.49 -23.00
N GLU A 184 -7.89 7.95 -22.25
CA GLU A 184 -9.26 7.74 -22.73
C GLU A 184 -9.98 9.07 -23.02
N ARG A 185 -9.80 10.08 -22.16
CA ARG A 185 -10.28 11.44 -22.43
C ARG A 185 -9.70 11.99 -23.74
N ALA A 186 -8.40 11.86 -23.94
CA ALA A 186 -7.72 12.30 -25.15
C ALA A 186 -8.22 11.54 -26.39
N ARG A 187 -8.34 10.21 -26.32
CA ARG A 187 -8.91 9.38 -27.40
C ARG A 187 -10.34 9.81 -27.75
N LYS A 188 -11.19 10.02 -26.75
CA LYS A 188 -12.56 10.49 -26.94
C LYS A 188 -12.60 11.86 -27.61
N LEU A 189 -11.72 12.78 -27.23
CA LEU A 189 -11.59 14.09 -27.89
C LEU A 189 -11.18 13.94 -29.37
N VAL A 190 -10.24 13.05 -29.68
CA VAL A 190 -9.84 12.76 -31.07
C VAL A 190 -11.01 12.16 -31.86
N GLN A 191 -11.76 11.21 -31.30
CA GLN A 191 -12.96 10.65 -31.95
C GLN A 191 -14.05 11.70 -32.18
N LEU A 192 -14.28 12.59 -31.21
CA LEU A 192 -15.24 13.71 -31.34
C LEU A 192 -14.80 14.74 -32.39
N ARG A 193 -13.49 14.99 -32.51
CA ARG A 193 -12.90 15.79 -33.58
C ARG A 193 -13.16 15.15 -34.94
N ASN A 194 -12.88 13.85 -35.07
CA ASN A 194 -13.06 13.11 -36.32
C ASN A 194 -14.53 12.99 -36.74
N SER A 195 -15.47 13.02 -35.79
CA SER A 195 -16.92 12.98 -36.05
C SER A 195 -17.57 14.36 -36.17
N ASN A 196 -16.80 15.45 -36.19
CA ASN A 196 -17.26 16.84 -36.33
C ASN A 196 -18.32 17.26 -35.27
N LYS A 197 -18.36 16.60 -34.11
CA LYS A 197 -19.31 16.86 -33.00
C LYS A 197 -18.64 17.48 -31.77
N ALA A 198 -17.47 18.08 -31.94
CA ALA A 198 -16.69 18.64 -30.85
C ALA A 198 -17.25 19.99 -30.37
N ASN A 199 -18.15 19.95 -29.37
CA ASN A 199 -18.54 21.13 -28.58
C ASN A 199 -17.74 21.18 -27.27
N TRP A 200 -17.37 22.38 -26.82
CA TRP A 200 -16.61 22.62 -25.58
C TRP A 200 -17.26 21.99 -24.34
N THR A 201 -18.60 21.95 -24.31
CA THR A 201 -19.41 21.37 -23.24
C THR A 201 -19.19 19.85 -23.07
N ASN A 202 -18.79 19.14 -24.13
CA ASN A 202 -18.56 17.69 -24.08
C ASN A 202 -17.21 17.31 -23.42
N GLN A 203 -16.37 18.29 -23.09
CA GLN A 203 -15.04 18.07 -22.50
C GLN A 203 -15.04 18.08 -20.96
N LEU A 204 -16.12 18.56 -20.35
CA LEU A 204 -16.30 18.59 -18.90
C LEU A 204 -17.01 17.31 -18.46
N LYS A 205 -16.34 16.48 -17.63
CA LYS A 205 -17.06 15.44 -16.90
C LYS A 205 -18.05 16.16 -15.97
N GLU A 206 -19.34 15.90 -16.15
CA GLU A 206 -20.33 16.29 -15.15
C GLU A 206 -19.94 15.60 -13.84
N ASN A 207 -19.32 16.37 -12.94
CA ASN A 207 -19.12 15.94 -11.57
C ASN A 207 -20.51 15.86 -10.94
N LYS A 208 -21.16 14.69 -11.02
CA LYS A 208 -22.26 14.35 -10.12
C LYS A 208 -21.68 14.41 -8.72
N LYS A 209 -21.90 15.53 -8.03
CA LYS A 209 -21.56 15.70 -6.62
C LYS A 209 -22.26 14.56 -5.86
N THR A 210 -21.49 13.58 -5.43
CA THR A 210 -21.96 12.57 -4.49
C THR A 210 -22.18 13.29 -3.17
N VAL A 211 -23.43 13.68 -2.93
CA VAL A 211 -23.81 14.29 -1.65
C VAL A 211 -23.50 13.26 -0.57
N SER A 212 -22.58 13.61 0.31
CA SER A 212 -22.27 12.85 1.52
C SER A 212 -23.57 12.57 2.28
N LYS A 213 -23.96 11.29 2.39
CA LYS A 213 -25.06 10.86 3.26
C LYS A 213 -24.59 10.88 4.72
N ARG A 214 -24.14 12.03 5.24
CA ARG A 214 -24.10 12.22 6.69
C ARG A 214 -25.55 12.42 7.15
N ASN A 215 -26.08 11.46 7.88
CA ASN A 215 -27.33 11.62 8.62
C ASN A 215 -27.02 12.36 9.92
N SER A 216 -27.02 13.69 9.87
CA SER A 216 -27.20 14.51 11.06
C SER A 216 -28.63 15.08 11.03
N ASP A 217 -29.29 15.08 12.19
CA ASP A 217 -30.63 15.66 12.34
C ASP A 217 -30.59 17.20 12.31
N ASN A 218 -29.40 17.79 12.46
CA ASN A 218 -29.19 19.23 12.42
C ASN A 218 -28.69 19.70 11.04
N TRP A 219 -29.43 20.60 10.41
CA TRP A 219 -29.16 21.11 9.06
C TRP A 219 -27.97 22.07 9.01
N MET A 220 -27.65 22.76 10.12
CA MET A 220 -26.51 23.70 10.19
C MET A 220 -25.16 22.98 10.24
N GLU A 221 -25.09 21.87 10.97
CA GLU A 221 -23.90 21.01 11.08
C GLU A 221 -23.60 20.28 9.76
N ARG A 222 -24.67 19.94 9.02
CA ARG A 222 -24.62 19.38 7.66
C ARG A 222 -24.00 20.32 6.63
N LEU A 223 -24.08 21.62 6.88
CA LEU A 223 -23.53 22.67 6.02
C LEU A 223 -22.17 23.20 6.51
N GLY A 224 -21.64 22.70 7.64
CA GLY A 224 -20.39 23.18 8.23
C GLY A 224 -20.44 24.65 8.67
N ILE A 225 -21.62 25.12 9.12
CA ILE A 225 -21.82 26.51 9.57
C ILE A 225 -21.48 26.67 11.05
N LEU A 226 -21.67 25.60 11.84
CA LEU A 226 -21.17 25.50 13.20
C LEU A 226 -19.84 24.76 13.14
N ASP A 227 -18.77 25.50 12.84
CA ASP A 227 -17.45 25.12 13.32
C ASP A 227 -17.35 25.64 14.77
N ASP A 228 -16.87 24.79 15.66
CA ASP A 228 -16.71 25.08 17.10
C ASP A 228 -15.78 26.28 17.29
N ASP A 229 -16.36 27.45 17.55
CA ASP A 229 -15.72 28.53 18.28
C ASP A 229 -16.69 28.97 19.41
N GLU A 230 -16.22 28.75 20.65
CA GLU A 230 -16.79 28.94 22.00
C GLU A 230 -17.74 27.86 22.60
#